data_AF-A0AAN8J2X1-F1
#
_entry.id   AF-A0AAN8J2X1-F1
#
_cell.length_a   1.000
_cell.length_b   1.000
_cell.length_c   1.000
_cell.angle_alpha   90.00
_cell.angle_beta   90.00
_cell.angle_gamma   90.00
#
_symmetry.space_group_name_H-M   'P 1'
#
loop_
_entity.id
_entity.type
_entity.pdbx_description
1 polymer ?
#
loop_
_entity_poly.entity_id
_entity_poly.type
_entity_poly.pdbx_seq_one_letter_code
_entity_poly.pdbx_strand_id
1 'polypeptide(L)'
;MFPWSGELEIVKNTNAYTVDEVKRILQKATDLNLEMIPLVQTFGHLEWILKFEKFRAYRDDDRYPQVICLGNKKAMDLIKMAILQVVEIHLPYGISHFHIGADEAFQV
;
A
#
# COMPACT_ATOMS: atom_id res chain seq x y z
N MET A 1 8.06 7.02 -3.21
CA MET A 1 6.71 6.47 -2.90
C MET A 1 6.30 5.50 -4.01
N PHE A 2 5.41 4.55 -3.75
CA PHE A 2 5.09 3.48 -4.70
C PHE A 2 4.30 4.00 -5.93
N PRO A 3 4.57 3.51 -7.17
CA PRO A 3 3.85 3.87 -8.39
C PRO A 3 2.49 3.18 -8.48
N TRP A 4 1.53 3.61 -7.64
CA TRP A 4 0.17 3.08 -7.69
C TRP A 4 -0.46 3.29 -9.08
N SER A 5 -1.23 2.30 -9.52
CA SER A 5 -1.89 2.31 -10.83
C SER A 5 -3.37 1.94 -10.74
N GLY A 6 -4.10 2.11 -11.86
CA GLY A 6 -5.51 1.75 -11.95
C GLY A 6 -6.38 2.57 -11.00
N GLU A 7 -7.17 1.91 -10.15
CA GLU A 7 -8.05 2.63 -9.21
C GLU A 7 -7.29 3.44 -8.15
N LEU A 8 -6.04 3.04 -7.84
CA LEU A 8 -5.14 3.71 -6.91
C LEU A 8 -4.28 4.80 -7.57
N GLU A 9 -4.41 5.01 -8.89
CA GLU A 9 -3.67 6.06 -9.60
C GLU A 9 -3.90 7.45 -8.98
N ILE A 10 -5.13 7.72 -8.51
CA ILE A 10 -5.50 8.99 -7.86
C ILE A 10 -4.73 9.26 -6.56
N VAL A 11 -4.24 8.22 -5.87
CA VAL A 11 -3.47 8.34 -4.63
C VAL A 11 -1.97 8.31 -4.88
N LYS A 12 -1.54 8.16 -6.14
CA LYS A 12 -0.13 8.20 -6.51
C LYS A 12 0.42 9.58 -6.19
N ASN A 13 1.45 9.61 -5.36
CA ASN A 13 2.13 10.84 -5.04
C ASN A 13 2.89 11.37 -6.27
N THR A 14 2.97 12.70 -6.43
CA THR A 14 3.71 13.35 -7.53
C THR A 14 5.21 12.99 -7.55
N ASN A 15 5.77 12.63 -6.39
CA ASN A 15 7.15 12.17 -6.21
C ASN A 15 7.22 10.64 -6.06
N ALA A 16 6.25 9.90 -6.60
CA ALA A 16 6.35 8.45 -6.67
C ALA A 16 7.51 8.04 -7.58
N TYR A 17 8.17 6.93 -7.24
CA TYR A 17 9.09 6.28 -8.16
C TYR A 17 8.34 5.86 -9.41
N THR A 18 9.03 5.79 -10.54
CA THR A 18 8.55 5.04 -11.69
C THR A 18 8.63 3.53 -11.43
N VAL A 19 7.89 2.73 -12.19
CA VAL A 19 7.97 1.26 -12.12
C VAL A 19 9.40 0.77 -12.37
N ASP A 20 10.11 1.38 -13.32
CA ASP A 20 11.50 1.00 -13.65
C ASP A 20 12.48 1.36 -12.54
N GLU A 21 12.25 2.47 -11.83
CA GLU A 21 13.06 2.83 -10.65
C GLU A 21 12.88 1.82 -9.52
N VAL A 22 11.64 1.37 -9.25
CA VAL A 22 11.39 0.32 -8.25
C VAL A 22 12.09 -0.98 -8.65
N LYS A 23 11.94 -1.42 -9.91
CA LYS A 23 12.62 -2.61 -10.44
C LYS A 23 14.14 -2.50 -10.34
N ARG A 24 14.71 -1.32 -10.59
CA ARG A 24 16.15 -1.07 -10.46
C ARG A 24 16.62 -1.19 -9.01
N ILE A 25 15.83 -0.71 -8.04
CA ILE A 25 16.14 -0.87 -6.60
C ILE A 25 16.10 -2.35 -6.23
N LEU A 26 15.06 -3.07 -6.64
CA LEU A 26 14.90 -4.50 -6.36
C LEU A 26 16.04 -5.33 -6.97
N GLN A 27 16.35 -5.11 -8.25
CA GLN A 27 17.47 -5.78 -8.90
C GLN A 27 18.77 -5.52 -8.16
N LYS A 28 19.02 -4.26 -7.74
CA LYS A 28 20.26 -3.92 -7.04
C LYS A 28 20.34 -4.60 -5.68
N ALA A 29 19.23 -4.75 -4.97
CA ALA A 29 19.18 -5.49 -3.71
C ALA A 29 19.47 -6.98 -3.95
N THR A 30 18.84 -7.59 -4.96
CA THR A 30 19.11 -8.98 -5.36
C THR A 30 20.57 -9.21 -5.71
N ASP A 31 21.19 -8.34 -6.51
CA ASP A 31 22.60 -8.42 -6.90
C ASP A 31 23.57 -8.35 -5.70
N LEU A 32 23.13 -7.70 -4.62
CA LEU A 32 23.88 -7.54 -3.37
C LEU A 32 23.55 -8.63 -2.33
N ASN A 33 22.73 -9.63 -2.68
CA ASN A 33 22.21 -10.64 -1.77
C ASN A 33 21.48 -10.04 -0.55
N LEU A 34 20.75 -8.93 -0.75
CA LEU A 34 19.89 -8.32 0.26
C LEU A 34 18.44 -8.75 0.06
N GLU A 35 17.79 -9.15 1.15
CA GLU A 35 16.34 -9.42 1.15
C GLU A 35 15.56 -8.10 1.24
N MET A 36 14.57 -7.95 0.37
CA MET A 36 13.64 -6.83 0.40
C MET A 36 12.31 -7.27 1.03
N ILE A 37 11.92 -6.62 2.13
CA ILE A 37 10.65 -6.88 2.82
C ILE A 37 9.72 -5.70 2.55
N PRO A 38 8.74 -5.83 1.62
CA PRO A 38 7.77 -4.77 1.38
C PRO A 38 6.85 -4.56 2.59
N LEU A 39 6.49 -3.30 2.83
CA LEU A 39 5.50 -2.90 3.81
C LEU A 39 4.36 -2.17 3.12
N VAL A 40 3.13 -2.62 3.38
CA VAL A 40 1.90 -1.89 3.03
C VAL A 40 1.06 -1.80 4.28
N GLN A 41 0.63 -0.59 4.64
CA GLN A 41 -0.29 -0.39 5.74
C GLN A 41 -1.67 -0.96 5.38
N THR A 42 -2.24 -1.80 6.24
CA THR A 42 -3.52 -2.49 5.97
C THR A 42 -4.66 -2.12 6.92
N PHE A 43 -4.40 -1.32 7.96
CA PHE A 43 -5.42 -0.96 8.94
C PHE A 43 -5.32 0.51 9.40
N GLY A 44 -4.27 0.86 10.15
CA GLY A 44 -3.92 2.24 10.49
C GLY A 44 -3.02 2.89 9.43
N HIS A 45 -2.67 4.17 9.65
CA HIS A 45 -1.80 4.95 8.75
C HIS A 45 -2.24 5.02 7.28
N LEU A 46 -3.56 5.03 7.03
CA LEU A 46 -4.15 5.03 5.70
C LEU A 46 -4.55 6.41 5.19
N GLU A 47 -4.06 7.50 5.80
CA GLU A 47 -4.37 8.88 5.40
C GLU A 47 -3.98 9.16 3.94
N TRP A 48 -2.98 8.44 3.42
CA TRP A 48 -2.56 8.56 2.03
C TRP A 48 -3.63 8.08 1.03
N ILE A 49 -4.50 7.14 1.41
CA ILE A 49 -5.65 6.69 0.60
C ILE A 49 -6.94 7.38 1.03
N LEU A 50 -7.27 7.30 2.31
CA LEU A 50 -8.61 7.60 2.82
C LEU A 50 -8.89 9.09 2.90
N LYS A 51 -7.89 9.98 2.74
CA LYS A 51 -8.13 11.44 2.63
C LYS A 51 -8.91 11.83 1.38
N PHE A 52 -8.91 11.00 0.35
CA PHE A 52 -9.62 11.29 -0.90
C PHE A 52 -11.10 10.93 -0.80
N GLU A 53 -11.97 11.80 -1.32
CA GLU A 53 -13.43 11.64 -1.24
C GLU A 53 -13.90 10.31 -1.85
N LYS A 54 -13.25 9.84 -2.93
CA LYS A 54 -13.51 8.53 -3.55
C LYS A 54 -13.47 7.36 -2.55
N PHE A 55 -12.63 7.45 -1.52
CA PHE A 55 -12.38 6.38 -0.55
C PHE A 55 -12.89 6.71 0.86
N ARG A 56 -13.54 7.86 1.05
CA ARG A 56 -14.04 8.31 2.35
C ARG A 56 -15.02 7.31 2.98
N ALA A 57 -15.88 6.70 2.18
CA ALA A 57 -16.85 5.70 2.62
C ALA A 57 -16.23 4.41 3.19
N TYR A 58 -14.90 4.27 3.14
CA TYR A 58 -14.17 3.13 3.67
C TYR A 58 -13.49 3.43 5.02
N ARG A 59 -13.55 4.66 5.52
CA ARG A 59 -13.07 5.00 6.86
C ARG A 59 -13.90 4.26 7.91
N ASP A 60 -13.27 3.90 9.02
CA ASP A 60 -13.99 3.33 10.17
C ASP A 60 -14.78 4.42 10.91
N ASP A 61 -14.13 5.57 11.15
CA ASP A 61 -14.77 6.82 11.56
C ASP A 61 -14.65 7.87 10.44
N ASP A 62 -15.79 8.35 9.95
CA ASP A 62 -15.84 9.33 8.84
C ASP A 62 -15.00 10.60 9.11
N ARG A 63 -14.86 10.99 10.39
CA ARG A 63 -14.10 12.18 10.81
C ARG A 63 -12.61 12.05 10.54
N TYR A 64 -12.08 10.84 10.48
CA TYR A 64 -10.65 10.57 10.51
C TYR A 64 -10.18 9.66 9.36
N PRO A 65 -9.26 10.10 8.50
CA PRO A 65 -8.80 9.32 7.36
C PRO A 65 -7.70 8.30 7.72
N GLN A 66 -7.54 7.91 8.98
CA GLN A 66 -6.40 7.08 9.40
C GLN A 66 -6.69 5.58 9.38
N VAL A 67 -7.92 5.19 9.74
CA VAL A 67 -8.31 3.80 9.98
C VAL A 67 -9.35 3.38 8.96
N ILE A 68 -9.14 2.21 8.33
CA ILE A 68 -10.10 1.61 7.40
C ILE A 68 -11.09 0.68 8.11
N CYS A 69 -12.34 0.67 7.63
CA CYS A 69 -13.38 -0.19 8.16
C CYS A 69 -13.20 -1.66 7.71
N LEU A 70 -12.72 -2.52 8.61
CA LEU A 70 -12.51 -3.95 8.34
C LEU A 70 -13.83 -4.71 8.09
N GLY A 71 -14.95 -4.21 8.60
CA GLY A 71 -16.29 -4.78 8.36
C GLY A 71 -16.82 -4.54 6.94
N ASN A 72 -16.23 -3.61 6.19
CA ASN A 72 -16.65 -3.28 4.84
C ASN A 72 -15.85 -4.09 3.79
N LYS A 73 -16.53 -4.99 3.08
CA LYS A 73 -15.89 -5.85 2.06
C LYS A 73 -15.19 -5.05 0.96
N LYS A 74 -15.77 -3.94 0.50
CA LYS A 74 -15.15 -3.10 -0.55
C LYS A 74 -13.91 -2.37 -0.04
N ALA A 75 -13.90 -2.01 1.25
CA ALA A 75 -12.73 -1.44 1.89
C ALA A 75 -11.60 -2.48 1.97
N MET A 76 -11.92 -3.74 2.28
CA MET A 76 -10.95 -4.83 2.24
C MET A 76 -10.42 -5.12 0.82
N ASP A 77 -11.26 -4.98 -0.22
CA ASP A 77 -10.83 -5.14 -1.61
C ASP A 77 -9.83 -4.06 -2.04
N LEU A 78 -10.02 -2.82 -1.57
CA LEU A 78 -9.07 -1.72 -1.77
C LEU A 78 -7.68 -2.04 -1.18
N ILE A 79 -7.63 -2.58 0.03
CA ILE A 79 -6.37 -2.98 0.67
C ILE A 79 -5.70 -4.14 -0.05
N LYS A 80 -6.49 -5.16 -0.43
CA LYS A 80 -5.96 -6.28 -1.23
C LYS A 80 -5.39 -5.80 -2.57
N MET A 81 -6.03 -4.82 -3.21
CA MET A 81 -5.52 -4.23 -4.44
C MET A 81 -4.15 -3.55 -4.25
N ALA A 82 -3.97 -2.82 -3.14
CA ALA A 82 -2.68 -2.21 -2.82
C ALA A 82 -1.60 -3.28 -2.55
N ILE A 83 -1.93 -4.33 -1.78
CA ILE A 83 -1.02 -5.45 -1.53
C ILE A 83 -0.64 -6.14 -2.85
N LEU A 84 -1.62 -6.43 -3.73
CA LEU A 84 -1.39 -7.11 -4.99
C LEU A 84 -0.41 -6.36 -5.89
N GLN A 85 -0.58 -5.04 -6.07
CA GLN A 85 0.35 -4.25 -6.89
C GLN A 85 1.79 -4.31 -6.36
N VAL A 86 1.97 -4.30 -5.03
CA VAL A 86 3.29 -4.43 -4.41
C VAL A 86 3.84 -5.84 -4.58
N VAL A 87 3.04 -6.88 -4.36
CA VAL A 87 3.48 -8.27 -4.55
C VAL A 87 3.89 -8.53 -6.00
N GLU A 88 3.10 -8.09 -6.97
CA GLU A 88 3.35 -8.32 -8.40
C GLU A 88 4.71 -7.77 -8.86
N ILE A 89 5.12 -6.59 -8.40
CA ILE A 89 6.41 -6.01 -8.78
C ILE A 89 7.61 -6.65 -8.05
N HIS A 90 7.39 -7.21 -6.85
CA HIS A 90 8.45 -7.86 -6.05
C HIS A 90 8.64 -9.34 -6.41
N LEU A 91 7.58 -10.02 -6.86
CA LEU A 91 7.58 -11.46 -7.12
C LEU A 91 8.75 -11.96 -8.01
N PRO A 92 9.15 -11.27 -9.11
CA PRO A 92 10.27 -11.70 -9.93
C PRO A 92 11.63 -11.68 -9.23
N TYR A 93 11.74 -10.95 -8.11
CA TYR A 93 12.98 -10.78 -7.33
C TYR A 93 13.00 -11.65 -6.07
N GLY A 94 11.94 -12.41 -5.83
CA GLY A 94 11.74 -13.22 -4.62
C GLY A 94 11.06 -12.43 -3.50
N ILE A 95 10.07 -13.05 -2.86
CA ILE A 95 9.36 -12.47 -1.72
C ILE A 95 9.02 -13.56 -0.69
N SER A 96 9.72 -13.54 0.44
CA SER A 96 9.53 -14.48 1.56
C SER A 96 8.71 -13.88 2.70
N HIS A 97 8.80 -12.57 2.87
CA HIS A 97 8.12 -11.83 3.93
C HIS A 97 7.39 -10.62 3.37
N PHE A 98 6.27 -10.26 4.01
CA PHE A 98 5.49 -9.08 3.69
C PHE A 98 4.98 -8.47 4.98
N HIS A 99 5.27 -7.20 5.21
CA HIS A 99 4.85 -6.48 6.41
C HIS A 99 3.49 -5.81 6.16
N ILE A 100 2.45 -6.23 6.90
CA ILE A 100 1.08 -5.70 6.74
C ILE A 100 0.83 -4.40 7.52
N GLY A 101 1.77 -3.97 8.36
CA GLY A 101 1.61 -2.77 9.16
C GLY A 101 0.61 -3.04 10.29
N ALA A 102 -0.48 -2.28 10.29
CA ALA A 102 -1.63 -2.41 11.19
C ALA A 102 -1.40 -1.93 12.63
N ASP A 103 -0.44 -1.05 12.81
CA ASP A 103 -0.15 -0.33 14.05
C ASP A 103 -0.99 0.95 14.21
N GLU A 104 -0.97 1.51 15.43
CA GLU A 104 -1.48 2.85 15.80
C GLU A 104 -2.93 3.18 15.37
N ALA A 105 -3.82 2.20 15.32
CA ALA A 105 -5.25 2.41 15.05
C ALA A 105 -6.01 2.90 16.31
N PHE A 106 -5.92 4.20 16.61
CA PHE A 106 -6.53 4.80 17.80
C PHE A 106 -7.98 5.27 17.61
N GLN A 107 -8.39 5.51 16.36
CA GLN A 107 -9.69 6.13 16.01
C GLN A 107 -10.55 5.12 15.24
N VAL A 108 -11.13 4.20 16.02
CA VAL A 108 -11.98 3.05 15.63
C VAL A 108 -13.37 3.29 16.22
#